data_AF-A0A1X0RAF6-F1
#
_entry.id   AF-A0A1X0RAF6-F1
#
_cell.length_a   1.000
_cell.length_b   1.000
_cell.length_c   1.000
_cell.angle_alpha   90.00
_cell.angle_beta   90.00
_cell.angle_gamma   90.00
#
_symmetry.space_group_name_H-M   'P 1'
#
loop_
_entity.id
_entity.type
_entity.pdbx_description
1 polymer ?
#
loop_
_entity_poly.entity_id
_entity_poly.type
_entity_poly.pdbx_seq_one_letter_code
_entity_poly.pdbx_strand_id
1 'polypeptide(L)' 'MNKDSNEEEDPYNARIEKTGCFQENERVLICYYENKDWRKCKEEMQAFRDCFIKNKNNAGSKELSESKK' A
#
# COMPACT_ATOMS: atom_id res chain seq x y z
N MET A 1 7.58 33.95 -3.81
CA MET A 1 6.72 32.86 -3.30
C MET A 1 7.52 32.11 -2.26
N ASN A 2 7.21 32.31 -0.98
CA ASN A 2 7.84 31.52 0.09
C ASN A 2 7.21 30.14 0.05
N LYS A 3 8.00 29.14 -0.33
CA LYS A 3 7.64 27.73 -0.16
C LYS A 3 7.73 27.44 1.33
N ASP A 4 6.61 27.65 2.02
CA ASP A 4 6.41 27.14 3.37
C ASP A 4 6.36 25.61 3.22
N SER A 5 7.53 24.99 3.26
CA SER A 5 7.74 23.55 3.11
C SER A 5 7.41 22.82 4.43
N ASN A 6 6.24 23.14 4.98
CA ASN A 6 5.55 22.32 5.95
C ASN A 6 4.40 21.57 5.25
N GLU A 7 4.69 21.06 4.03
CA GLU A 7 3.90 19.98 3.43
C GLU A 7 4.11 18.77 4.34
N GLU A 8 3.28 18.65 5.38
CA GLU A 8 3.20 17.43 6.18
C GLU A 8 2.99 16.27 5.20
N GLU A 9 4.00 15.41 5.10
CA GLU A 9 3.92 14.18 4.34
C GLU A 9 2.66 13.44 4.80
N ASP A 10 1.74 13.14 3.87
CA ASP A 10 0.46 12.52 4.21
C ASP A 10 0.73 11.30 5.12
N PRO A 11 0.19 11.26 6.35
CA PRO A 11 0.47 10.17 7.27
C PRO A 11 0.17 8.78 6.70
N TYR A 12 -0.76 8.67 5.75
CA TYR A 12 -1.02 7.46 4.98
C TYR A 12 0.14 7.11 4.05
N ASN A 13 0.61 8.04 3.23
CA ASN A 13 1.74 7.81 2.32
C ASN A 13 3.00 7.43 3.11
N ALA A 14 3.33 8.17 4.17
CA ALA A 14 4.46 7.87 5.04
C ALA A 14 4.39 6.48 5.67
N ARG A 15 3.18 5.98 5.98
CA ARG A 15 2.98 4.61 6.47
C ARG A 15 3.19 3.58 5.37
N ILE A 16 2.68 3.81 4.16
CA ILE A 16 2.85 2.90 3.02
C ILE A 16 4.32 2.82 2.61
N GLU A 17 5.05 3.93 2.58
CA GLU A 17 6.49 3.94 2.26
C GLU A 17 7.30 3.07 3.24
N LYS A 18 7.01 3.15 4.53
CA LYS A 18 7.64 2.30 5.57
C LYS A 18 7.40 0.80 5.38
N THR A 19 6.39 0.40 4.60
CA THR A 19 6.14 -1.01 4.28
C THR A 19 7.10 -1.56 3.23
N GLY A 20 7.76 -0.70 2.45
CA GLY A 20 8.53 -1.11 1.27
C GLY A 20 7.68 -1.63 0.10
N CYS A 21 6.36 -1.44 0.14
CA CYS A 21 5.40 -1.92 -0.87
C CYS A 21 4.61 -0.77 -1.53
N PHE A 22 5.24 0.40 -1.62
CA PHE A 22 4.61 1.61 -2.17
C PHE A 22 4.17 1.42 -3.63
N GLN A 23 5.03 0.80 -4.45
CA GLN A 23 4.73 0.59 -5.87
C GLN A 23 3.51 -0.32 -6.07
N GLU A 24 3.39 -1.39 -5.29
CA GLU A 24 2.24 -2.30 -5.36
C GLU A 24 0.97 -1.61 -4.85
N ASN A 25 1.07 -0.77 -3.82
CA ASN A 25 -0.04 0.06 -3.36
C ASN A 25 -0.53 1.03 -4.45
N GLU A 26 0.39 1.73 -5.14
CA GLU A 26 0.04 2.61 -6.25
C GLU A 26 -0.70 1.87 -7.36
N ARG A 27 -0.28 0.64 -7.71
CA ARG A 27 -0.99 -0.17 -8.71
C ARG A 27 -2.43 -0.48 -8.30
N VAL A 28 -2.67 -0.79 -7.02
CA VAL A 28 -4.04 -0.98 -6.50
C VAL A 28 -4.86 0.30 -6.64
N LEU A 29 -4.28 1.46 -6.27
CA LEU A 29 -4.96 2.76 -6.36
C LEU A 29 -5.29 3.14 -7.81
N ILE A 30 -4.35 2.91 -8.74
CA ILE A 30 -4.56 3.14 -10.18
C ILE A 30 -5.67 2.23 -10.71
N CYS A 31 -5.62 0.92 -10.43
CA CYS A 31 -6.67 0.00 -10.88
C CYS A 31 -8.04 0.41 -10.34
N TYR A 32 -8.15 0.77 -9.06
CA TYR A 32 -9.41 1.27 -8.49
C TYR A 32 -9.82 2.59 -9.13
N TYR A 33 -8.88 3.49 -9.42
CA TYR A 33 -9.19 4.75 -10.08
C TYR A 33 -9.81 4.53 -11.47
N GLU A 34 -9.28 3.59 -12.25
CA GLU A 34 -9.77 3.25 -13.60
C GLU A 34 -11.12 2.50 -13.56
N ASN A 35 -11.26 1.55 -12.65
CA ASN A 35 -12.40 0.65 -12.62
C ASN A 35 -13.55 1.09 -11.71
N LYS A 36 -13.23 1.88 -10.68
CA LYS A 36 -14.08 2.20 -9.53
C LYS A 36 -14.66 0.98 -8.81
N ASP A 37 -14.04 -0.19 -8.99
CA ASP A 37 -14.47 -1.47 -8.42
C ASP A 37 -13.24 -2.30 -8.02
N TRP A 38 -13.02 -2.45 -6.72
CA TRP A 38 -11.90 -3.20 -6.19
C TRP A 38 -11.94 -4.68 -6.58
N ARG A 39 -13.13 -5.26 -6.85
CA ARG A 39 -13.23 -6.69 -7.24
C ARG A 39 -12.55 -6.98 -8.58
N LYS A 40 -12.36 -5.97 -9.42
CA LYS A 40 -11.62 -6.07 -10.68
C LYS A 40 -10.10 -5.99 -10.51
N CYS A 41 -9.63 -5.53 -9.35
CA CYS A 41 -8.20 -5.31 -9.04
C CYS A 41 -7.56 -6.47 -8.27
N LYS A 42 -8.03 -7.71 -8.54
CA LYS A 42 -7.64 -8.89 -7.77
C LYS A 42 -6.14 -9.17 -7.89
N GLU A 43 -5.56 -8.92 -9.05
CA GLU A 43 -4.15 -9.16 -9.33
C GLU A 43 -3.26 -8.16 -8.57
N GLU A 44 -3.61 -6.88 -8.61
CA GLU A 44 -2.90 -5.80 -7.92
C GLU A 44 -3.00 -5.97 -6.40
N MET A 45 -4.18 -6.31 -5.87
CA MET A 45 -4.35 -6.58 -4.44
C MET A 45 -3.55 -7.79 -4.00
N GLN A 46 -3.45 -8.84 -4.82
CA GLN A 46 -2.65 -10.02 -4.51
C GLN A 46 -1.16 -9.68 -4.49
N ALA A 47 -0.68 -8.91 -5.46
CA ALA A 47 0.70 -8.43 -5.51
C ALA A 47 1.06 -7.58 -4.28
N PHE A 48 0.19 -6.64 -3.90
CA PHE A 48 0.36 -5.84 -2.70
C PHE A 48 0.40 -6.72 -1.44
N ARG A 49 -0.53 -7.67 -1.31
CA ARG A 49 -0.56 -8.61 -0.18
C ARG A 49 0.73 -9.42 -0.07
N ASP A 50 1.25 -9.93 -1.18
CA ASP A 50 2.44 -10.76 -1.16
C ASP A 50 3.70 -9.94 -0.86
N CYS A 51 3.81 -8.70 -1.37
CA CYS A 51 4.83 -7.76 -0.93
C CYS A 51 4.74 -7.49 0.58
N PHE A 52 3.52 -7.20 1.07
CA PHE A 52 3.28 -6.81 2.45
C PHE A 52 3.65 -7.91 3.46
N ILE A 53 3.41 -9.19 3.11
CA ILE A 53 3.82 -10.35 3.90
C ILE A 53 5.35 -10.54 3.89
N LYS A 54 5.98 -10.32 2.74
CA LYS A 54 7.43 -10.46 2.58
C LYS A 54 8.17 -9.40 3.41
N ASN A 55 7.68 -8.17 3.41
CA ASN A 55 8.26 -7.06 4.17
C ASN A 55 7.70 -7.04 5.60
N LYS A 56 8.38 -7.72 6.53
CA LYS A 56 7.99 -7.79 7.96
C LYS A 56 8.21 -6.49 8.75
N ASN A 57 8.51 -5.37 8.07
CA ASN A 57 8.81 -4.08 8.68
C ASN A 57 7.55 -3.22 8.95
N ASN A 58 6.36 -3.81 8.83
CA ASN A 58 5.09 -3.12 9.01
C ASN A 58 4.19 -3.82 10.03
N ALA A 59 3.31 -3.03 10.65
CA ALA A 59 2.22 -3.56 11.45
C ALA A 59 1.24 -4.31 10.54
N GLY A 60 0.86 -5.53 10.91
CA GLY A 60 -0.10 -6.35 10.16
C GLY A 60 0.50 -7.46 9.28
N SER A 61 1.78 -7.37 8.88
CA SER A 61 2.45 -8.45 8.12
C SER A 61 2.37 -9.81 8.81
N LYS A 62 2.59 -9.85 10.13
CA LYS A 62 2.50 -11.06 10.96
C LYS A 62 1.10 -11.67 10.94
N GLU A 63 0.08 -10.88 11.28
CA GLU A 63 -1.32 -11.31 11.29
C GLU A 63 -1.80 -11.79 9.91
N LEU A 64 -1.41 -11.08 8.85
CA LEU A 64 -1.76 -11.42 7.48
C LEU A 64 -1.09 -12.71 7.01
N SER A 65 0.13 -12.98 7.49
CA SER A 65 0.84 -14.24 7.24
C SER A 65 0.23 -15.41 8.01
N GLU A 66 -0.27 -15.17 9.22
CA GLU A 66 -0.93 -16.17 10.07
C GLU A 66 -2.32 -16.53 9.54
N SER A 67 -3.02 -15.59 8.92
CA SER A 67 -4.33 -15.80 8.27
C SER A 67 -4.27 -16.69 7.01
N LYS A 68 -3.08 -17.05 6.53
CA LYS A 68 -2.90 -18.04 5.44
C LYS A 68 -2.73 -19.49 5.95
N LYS A 69 -2.63 -19.70 7.27
CA LYS A 69 -2.61 -21.04 7.89
C LYS A 69 -4.02 -21.55 8.14
#